data_AF-F5ANR6-F1
#
_entry.id   AF-F5ANR6-F1
#
_cell.length_a   1.000
_cell.length_b   1.000
_cell.length_c   1.000
_cell.angle_alpha   90.00
_cell.angle_beta   90.00
_cell.angle_gamma   90.00
#
_symmetry.space_group_name_H-M   'P 1'
#
loop_
_entity.id
_entity.type
_entity.pdbx_description
1 polymer ?
#
loop_
_entity_poly.entity_id
_entity_poly.type
_entity_poly.pdbx_seq_one_letter_code
_entity_poly.pdbx_strand_id
1 'polypeptide(L)'
;MEKLRKMSLIEEDGCKRVNMAHLCIVGSHAVNGVAQIHSNIIKTDVFRHFSELEPGKFQNKTNGITPRRWLLLCNPGLAELIAEVIGEDYVKDLSQLRKLNDFVDDVALIRDVSRVKQDNKVKFAQYLEKEYRVKINPSSMFDVHVKRIHEYKRQVLNCLHIITMYNRIRSE
;
A
#
# COMPACT_ATOMS: atom_id res chain seq x y z
N MET A 1 -12.13 38.54 -5.39
CA MET A 1 -11.85 38.55 -3.93
C MET A 1 -11.77 37.14 -3.34
N GLU A 2 -12.74 36.26 -3.60
CA GLU A 2 -12.76 34.91 -3.00
C GLU A 2 -11.56 34.02 -3.36
N LYS A 3 -11.12 34.02 -4.64
CA LYS A 3 -9.94 33.26 -5.09
C LYS A 3 -8.64 33.70 -4.41
N LEU A 4 -8.45 35.02 -4.22
CA LEU A 4 -7.28 35.56 -3.50
C LEU A 4 -7.27 35.12 -2.03
N ARG A 5 -8.44 35.13 -1.36
CA ARG A 5 -8.56 34.63 0.01
C ARG A 5 -8.23 33.14 0.10
N LYS A 6 -8.77 32.32 -0.82
CA LYS A 6 -8.53 30.86 -0.88
C LYS A 6 -7.08 30.47 -1.19
N MET A 7 -6.31 31.36 -1.80
CA MET A 7 -4.89 31.13 -2.14
C MET A 7 -3.92 31.85 -1.19
N SER A 8 -4.43 32.56 -0.17
CA SER A 8 -3.60 33.28 0.79
C SER A 8 -2.71 32.32 1.57
N LEU A 9 -1.48 32.72 1.84
CA LEU A 9 -0.59 32.00 2.76
C LEU A 9 -1.00 32.21 4.22
N ILE A 10 -1.77 33.25 4.50
CA ILE A 10 -2.29 33.59 5.82
C ILE A 10 -3.79 33.32 5.85
N GLU A 11 -4.22 32.43 6.74
CA GLU A 11 -5.62 32.16 7.03
C GLU A 11 -6.11 33.13 8.09
N GLU A 12 -7.21 33.84 7.79
CA GLU A 12 -7.79 34.87 8.67
C GLU A 12 -8.96 34.35 9.52
N ASP A 13 -9.50 33.16 9.20
CA ASP A 13 -10.66 32.60 9.90
C ASP A 13 -10.27 32.06 11.29
N GLY A 14 -10.87 32.63 12.34
CA GLY A 14 -10.56 32.28 13.73
C GLY A 14 -9.28 32.96 14.22
N CYS A 15 -8.26 32.18 14.58
CA CYS A 15 -6.94 32.73 14.89
C CYS A 15 -6.06 32.70 13.64
N LYS A 16 -5.31 33.79 13.39
CA LYS A 16 -4.43 33.90 12.23
C LYS A 16 -3.41 32.75 12.20
N ARG A 17 -3.30 32.08 11.05
CA ARG A 17 -2.40 30.94 10.85
C ARG A 17 -1.67 31.05 9.52
N VAL A 18 -0.51 30.41 9.45
CA VAL A 18 0.23 30.22 8.19
C VAL A 18 -0.18 28.88 7.58
N ASN A 19 -0.65 28.90 6.33
CA ASN A 19 -0.94 27.68 5.58
C ASN A 19 0.36 27.14 4.96
N MET A 20 0.93 26.13 5.59
CA MET A 20 2.21 25.55 5.16
C MET A 20 2.11 24.87 3.79
N ALA A 21 0.95 24.34 3.40
CA ALA A 21 0.77 23.73 2.09
C ALA A 21 0.82 24.79 0.98
N HIS A 22 0.15 25.94 1.17
CA HIS A 22 0.21 27.06 0.25
C HIS A 22 1.63 27.62 0.13
N LEU A 23 2.33 27.79 1.25
CA LEU A 23 3.73 28.20 1.26
C LEU A 23 4.62 27.23 0.46
N CYS A 24 4.48 25.92 0.68
CA CYS A 24 5.23 24.89 -0.06
C CYS A 24 4.90 24.92 -1.55
N ILE A 25 3.64 25.10 -1.93
CA ILE A 25 3.25 25.22 -3.34
C ILE A 25 3.93 26.44 -3.94
N VAL A 26 3.75 27.63 -3.37
CA VAL A 26 4.35 28.86 -3.92
C VAL A 26 5.88 28.77 -4.01
N GLY A 27 6.54 28.23 -2.99
CA GLY A 27 8.00 28.14 -2.90
C GLY A 27 8.66 26.99 -3.67
N SER A 28 7.89 26.08 -4.29
CA SER A 28 8.44 24.92 -5.02
C SER A 28 8.29 25.08 -6.53
N HIS A 29 9.13 24.40 -7.32
CA HIS A 29 8.95 24.31 -8.78
C HIS A 29 8.07 23.13 -9.21
N ALA A 30 7.84 22.15 -8.32
CA ALA A 30 7.04 20.97 -8.57
C ALA A 30 6.28 20.54 -7.31
N VAL A 31 5.06 20.01 -7.51
CA VAL A 31 4.19 19.46 -6.46
C VAL A 31 3.62 18.14 -6.98
N ASN A 32 3.71 17.05 -6.22
CA ASN A 32 3.23 15.75 -6.69
C ASN A 32 2.29 15.06 -5.69
N GLY A 33 1.28 14.41 -6.24
CA GLY A 33 0.55 13.37 -5.52
C GLY A 33 1.27 12.02 -5.60
N VAL A 34 0.84 11.09 -4.73
CA VAL A 34 1.47 9.77 -4.51
C VAL A 34 0.72 8.57 -5.14
N ALA A 35 -0.37 8.85 -5.84
CA ALA A 35 -1.16 7.90 -6.64
C ALA A 35 -1.98 8.69 -7.65
N GLN A 36 -2.34 8.13 -8.81
CA GLN A 36 -3.02 8.89 -9.86
C GLN A 36 -4.32 9.55 -9.37
N ILE A 37 -5.15 8.80 -8.65
CA ILE A 37 -6.37 9.32 -8.04
C ILE A 37 -6.10 10.46 -7.04
N HIS A 38 -5.07 10.32 -6.22
CA HIS A 38 -4.69 11.32 -5.25
C HIS A 38 -4.17 12.60 -5.93
N SER A 39 -3.34 12.46 -6.97
CA SER A 39 -2.91 13.59 -7.81
C SER A 39 -4.08 14.30 -8.48
N ASN A 40 -5.09 13.57 -8.92
CA ASN A 40 -6.29 14.17 -9.51
C ASN A 40 -7.06 14.98 -8.47
N ILE A 41 -7.32 14.42 -7.28
CA ILE A 41 -7.98 15.14 -6.17
C ILE A 41 -7.21 16.42 -5.80
N ILE A 42 -5.88 16.34 -5.71
CA ILE A 42 -5.01 17.51 -5.47
C ILE A 42 -5.26 18.60 -6.53
N LYS A 43 -5.32 18.23 -7.82
CA LYS A 43 -5.50 19.16 -8.94
C LYS A 43 -6.91 19.70 -9.07
N THR A 44 -7.94 18.89 -8.82
CA THR A 44 -9.33 19.26 -9.13
C THR A 44 -10.09 19.81 -7.94
N ASP A 45 -9.65 19.50 -6.73
CA ASP A 45 -10.36 19.83 -5.49
C ASP A 45 -9.45 20.65 -4.57
N VAL A 46 -8.47 20.00 -3.92
CA VAL A 46 -7.69 20.58 -2.81
C VAL A 46 -6.94 21.85 -3.20
N PHE A 47 -6.21 21.82 -4.33
CA PHE A 47 -5.40 22.93 -4.80
C PHE A 47 -5.80 23.39 -6.19
N ARG A 48 -7.08 23.27 -6.52
CA ARG A 48 -7.63 23.63 -7.83
C ARG A 48 -7.15 24.99 -8.33
N HIS A 49 -7.21 26.02 -7.49
CA HIS A 49 -6.84 27.36 -7.88
C HIS A 49 -5.34 27.53 -8.16
N PHE A 50 -4.46 26.82 -7.44
CA PHE A 50 -3.03 26.78 -7.73
C PHE A 50 -2.75 25.97 -9.00
N SER A 51 -3.46 24.86 -9.22
CA SER A 51 -3.33 24.06 -10.44
C SER A 51 -3.83 24.80 -11.69
N GLU A 52 -4.84 25.68 -11.55
CA GLU A 52 -5.30 26.55 -12.64
C GLU A 52 -4.27 27.65 -12.96
N LEU A 53 -3.55 28.15 -11.95
CA LEU A 53 -2.55 29.21 -12.11
C LEU A 53 -1.23 28.67 -12.71
N GLU A 54 -0.74 27.54 -12.19
CA GLU A 54 0.52 26.91 -12.58
C GLU A 54 0.32 25.43 -12.93
N PRO A 55 -0.39 25.09 -14.02
CA PRO A 55 -0.75 23.71 -14.34
C PRO A 55 0.46 22.77 -14.52
N GLY A 56 1.57 23.29 -15.06
CA GLY A 56 2.81 22.53 -15.28
C GLY A 56 3.52 22.07 -14.00
N LYS A 57 3.16 22.65 -12.84
CA LYS A 57 3.77 22.38 -11.54
C LYS A 57 3.29 21.08 -10.89
N PHE A 58 2.07 20.66 -11.21
CA PHE A 58 1.41 19.54 -10.55
C PHE A 58 1.63 18.22 -11.29
N GLN A 59 2.28 17.27 -10.62
CA GLN A 59 2.69 15.97 -11.18
C GLN A 59 2.08 14.78 -10.43
N ASN A 60 2.29 13.58 -10.97
CA ASN A 60 2.07 12.32 -10.27
C ASN A 60 3.40 11.56 -10.14
N LYS A 61 3.66 11.03 -8.94
CA LYS A 61 4.71 10.04 -8.68
C LYS A 61 4.09 8.95 -7.81
N THR A 62 3.61 7.89 -8.44
CA THR A 62 2.96 6.80 -7.70
C THR A 62 3.98 6.11 -6.78
N ASN A 63 3.58 5.87 -5.53
CA ASN A 63 4.46 5.24 -4.53
C ASN A 63 4.92 3.85 -4.97
N GLY A 64 6.14 3.49 -4.56
CA GLY A 64 6.70 2.16 -4.74
C GLY A 64 7.26 1.61 -3.44
N ILE A 65 7.57 0.32 -3.46
CA ILE A 65 8.31 -0.37 -2.38
C ILE A 65 9.57 -1.00 -2.98
N THR A 66 10.65 -1.07 -2.19
CA THR A 66 11.89 -1.68 -2.66
C THR A 66 11.81 -3.21 -2.63
N PRO A 67 12.06 -3.92 -3.75
CA PRO A 67 12.00 -5.39 -3.78
C PRO A 67 13.10 -6.02 -2.93
N ARG A 68 14.19 -5.30 -2.67
CA ARG A 68 15.31 -5.78 -1.86
C ARG A 68 14.85 -6.14 -0.44
N ARG A 69 14.04 -5.29 0.19
CA ARG A 69 13.50 -5.55 1.54
C ARG A 69 12.21 -6.36 1.49
N TRP A 70 11.31 -6.04 0.57
CA TRP A 70 9.94 -6.57 0.55
C TRP A 70 9.78 -7.85 -0.29
N LEU A 71 10.87 -8.40 -0.81
CA LEU A 71 10.90 -9.71 -1.45
C LEU A 71 12.14 -10.50 -1.02
N LEU A 72 13.36 -10.05 -1.36
CA LEU A 72 14.58 -10.83 -1.13
C LEU A 72 14.84 -11.09 0.37
N LEU A 73 14.76 -10.03 1.19
CA LEU A 73 15.06 -10.14 2.61
C LEU A 73 13.95 -10.87 3.38
N CYS A 74 12.68 -10.54 3.13
CA CYS A 74 11.57 -11.07 3.92
C CYS A 74 10.99 -12.39 3.40
N ASN A 75 11.20 -12.72 2.13
CA ASN A 75 10.66 -13.92 1.50
C ASN A 75 11.69 -14.57 0.55
N PRO A 76 12.83 -15.03 1.08
CA PRO A 76 13.92 -15.60 0.28
C PRO A 76 13.47 -16.82 -0.53
N GLY A 77 12.59 -17.68 0.01
CA GLY A 77 12.09 -18.84 -0.73
C GLY A 77 11.28 -18.48 -1.99
N LEU A 78 10.52 -17.37 -1.96
CA LEU A 78 9.87 -16.88 -3.18
C LEU A 78 10.88 -16.22 -4.13
N ALA A 79 11.86 -15.51 -3.59
CA ALA A 79 12.89 -14.85 -4.38
C ALA A 79 13.74 -15.86 -5.17
N GLU A 80 14.11 -16.98 -4.53
CA GLU A 80 14.85 -18.08 -5.14
C GLU A 80 14.01 -18.77 -6.22
N LEU A 81 12.74 -19.11 -5.92
CA LEU A 81 11.84 -19.71 -6.91
C LEU A 81 11.67 -18.82 -8.16
N ILE A 82 11.55 -17.50 -7.99
CA ILE A 82 11.48 -16.58 -9.14
C ILE A 82 12.81 -16.58 -9.91
N ALA A 83 13.95 -16.60 -9.21
CA ALA A 83 15.27 -16.60 -9.84
C ALA A 83 15.51 -17.86 -10.67
N GLU A 84 15.03 -19.03 -10.23
CA GLU A 84 15.10 -20.28 -10.98
C GLU A 84 14.35 -20.22 -12.32
N VAL A 85 13.24 -19.48 -12.38
CA VAL A 85 12.40 -19.40 -13.59
C VAL A 85 12.86 -18.31 -14.56
N ILE A 86 13.23 -17.13 -14.05
CA ILE A 86 13.48 -15.93 -14.90
C ILE A 86 14.85 -15.28 -14.70
N GLY A 87 15.73 -15.86 -13.88
CA GLY A 87 17.04 -15.29 -13.51
C GLY A 87 16.95 -14.22 -12.42
N GLU A 88 18.09 -13.65 -12.01
CA GLU A 88 18.20 -12.72 -10.86
C GLU A 88 18.03 -11.24 -11.22
N ASP A 89 17.92 -10.88 -12.51
CA ASP A 89 17.89 -9.47 -12.92
C ASP A 89 16.65 -8.70 -12.40
N TYR A 90 15.58 -9.42 -12.03
CA TYR A 90 14.34 -8.82 -11.50
C TYR A 90 14.57 -8.02 -10.20
N VAL A 91 15.65 -8.31 -9.46
CA VAL A 91 16.01 -7.61 -8.21
C VAL A 91 16.30 -6.13 -8.48
N LYS A 92 16.89 -5.84 -9.64
CA LYS A 92 17.24 -4.50 -10.12
C LYS A 92 16.14 -3.92 -11.00
N ASP A 93 15.46 -4.77 -11.78
CA ASP A 93 14.35 -4.40 -12.65
C ASP A 93 13.11 -5.26 -12.41
N LEU A 94 12.23 -4.78 -11.52
CA LEU A 94 11.02 -5.51 -11.13
C LEU A 94 10.02 -5.71 -12.29
N SER A 95 10.18 -4.99 -13.41
CA SER A 95 9.32 -5.16 -14.58
C SER A 95 9.44 -6.56 -15.20
N GLN A 96 10.57 -7.24 -14.99
CA GLN A 96 10.82 -8.59 -15.48
C GLN A 96 9.90 -9.65 -14.88
N LEU A 97 9.24 -9.37 -13.73
CA LEU A 97 8.24 -10.28 -13.18
C LEU A 97 7.08 -10.57 -14.15
N ARG A 98 6.88 -9.74 -15.19
CA ARG A 98 5.91 -10.01 -16.25
C ARG A 98 6.17 -11.31 -17.01
N LYS A 99 7.44 -11.76 -17.09
CA LYS A 99 7.81 -13.05 -17.71
C LYS A 99 7.15 -14.24 -17.02
N LEU A 100 6.78 -14.11 -15.74
CA LEU A 100 6.06 -15.15 -15.00
C LEU A 100 4.65 -15.43 -15.57
N ASN A 101 4.08 -14.51 -16.35
CA ASN A 101 2.79 -14.74 -17.00
C ASN A 101 2.85 -15.91 -17.99
N ASP A 102 4.02 -16.20 -18.56
CA ASP A 102 4.20 -17.32 -19.50
C ASP A 102 4.14 -18.68 -18.79
N PHE A 103 4.16 -18.70 -17.45
CA PHE A 103 4.17 -19.90 -16.62
C PHE A 103 2.90 -20.03 -15.76
N VAL A 104 1.84 -19.27 -16.06
CA VAL A 104 0.61 -19.27 -15.25
C VAL A 104 -0.08 -20.64 -15.19
N ASP A 105 0.07 -21.45 -16.24
CA ASP A 105 -0.49 -22.81 -16.34
C ASP A 105 0.53 -23.91 -15.99
N ASP A 106 1.75 -23.54 -15.59
CA ASP A 106 2.77 -24.50 -15.15
C ASP A 106 2.39 -25.07 -13.77
N VAL A 107 1.93 -26.32 -13.76
CA VAL A 107 1.48 -27.04 -12.56
C VAL A 107 2.61 -27.17 -11.53
N ALA A 108 3.86 -27.33 -11.96
CA ALA A 108 4.99 -27.43 -11.04
C ALA A 108 5.25 -26.08 -10.37
N LEU A 109 5.25 -24.98 -11.14
CA LEU A 109 5.42 -23.64 -10.58
C LEU A 109 4.28 -23.26 -9.63
N ILE A 110 3.02 -23.55 -10.00
CA ILE A 110 1.86 -23.31 -9.14
C ILE A 110 2.02 -24.01 -7.79
N ARG A 111 2.41 -25.30 -7.82
CA ARG A 111 2.65 -26.10 -6.61
C ARG A 111 3.76 -25.49 -5.76
N ASP A 112 4.83 -25.05 -6.38
CA ASP A 112 6.01 -24.53 -5.69
C ASP A 112 5.75 -23.15 -5.06
N VAL A 113 5.01 -22.28 -5.74
CA VAL A 113 4.50 -21.01 -5.16
C VAL A 113 3.61 -21.29 -3.95
N SER A 114 2.72 -22.28 -4.05
CA SER A 114 1.83 -22.69 -2.95
C SER A 114 2.63 -23.22 -1.75
N ARG A 115 3.65 -24.05 -1.99
CA ARG A 115 4.57 -24.56 -0.97
C ARG A 115 5.26 -23.42 -0.22
N VAL A 116 5.86 -22.47 -0.94
CA VAL A 116 6.51 -21.29 -0.34
C VAL A 116 5.53 -20.48 0.52
N LYS A 117 4.27 -20.32 0.09
CA LYS A 117 3.26 -19.66 0.91
C LYS A 117 2.96 -20.44 2.20
N GLN A 118 2.82 -21.76 2.10
CA GLN A 118 2.53 -22.61 3.25
C GLN A 118 3.68 -22.62 4.27
N ASP A 119 4.91 -22.70 3.81
CA ASP A 119 6.11 -22.66 4.68
C ASP A 119 6.19 -21.33 5.44
N ASN A 120 5.89 -20.21 4.76
CA ASN A 120 5.82 -18.89 5.39
C ASN A 120 4.71 -18.81 6.46
N LYS A 121 3.54 -19.44 6.24
CA LYS A 121 2.44 -19.49 7.23
C LYS A 121 2.83 -20.32 8.45
N VAL A 122 3.47 -21.48 8.25
CA VAL A 122 3.96 -22.33 9.34
C VAL A 122 4.99 -21.58 10.17
N LYS A 123 5.96 -20.93 9.53
CA LYS A 123 6.98 -20.12 10.21
C LYS A 123 6.36 -18.99 11.04
N PHE A 124 5.34 -18.30 10.51
CA PHE A 124 4.64 -17.24 11.24
C PHE A 124 3.82 -17.79 12.42
N ALA A 125 3.15 -18.93 12.26
CA ALA A 125 2.41 -19.57 13.34
C ALA A 125 3.33 -19.99 14.50
N GLN A 126 4.51 -20.56 14.19
CA GLN A 126 5.54 -20.90 15.17
C GLN A 126 6.06 -19.66 15.91
N TYR A 127 6.29 -18.56 15.19
CA TYR A 127 6.68 -17.29 15.79
C TYR A 127 5.62 -16.76 16.78
N LEU A 128 4.33 -16.80 16.42
CA LEU A 128 3.25 -16.36 17.31
C LEU A 128 3.12 -17.22 18.57
N GLU A 129 3.27 -18.54 18.43
CA GLU A 129 3.23 -19.47 19.56
C GLU A 129 4.41 -19.23 20.50
N LYS A 130 5.62 -19.03 19.95
CA LYS A 130 6.83 -18.78 20.74
C LYS A 130 6.78 -17.44 21.49
N GLU A 131 6.49 -16.34 20.80
CA GLU A 131 6.64 -14.99 21.36
C GLU A 131 5.39 -14.52 22.11
N TYR A 132 4.20 -14.96 21.68
CA TYR A 132 2.92 -14.49 22.22
C TYR A 132 2.06 -15.61 22.84
N ARG A 133 2.49 -16.87 22.79
CA ARG A 133 1.73 -18.04 23.29
C ARG A 133 0.36 -18.19 22.63
N VAL A 134 0.24 -17.72 21.38
CA VAL A 134 -0.99 -17.84 20.58
C VAL A 134 -0.78 -18.90 19.51
N LYS A 135 -1.55 -19.98 19.60
CA LYS A 135 -1.57 -21.04 18.59
C LYS A 135 -2.63 -20.75 17.53
N ILE A 136 -2.23 -20.77 16.26
CA ILE A 136 -3.12 -20.59 15.10
C ILE A 136 -3.00 -21.77 14.14
N ASN A 137 -4.06 -22.05 13.36
CA ASN A 137 -4.06 -23.12 12.37
C ASN A 137 -3.39 -22.65 11.06
N PRO A 138 -2.20 -23.14 10.68
CA PRO A 138 -1.54 -22.72 9.44
C PRO A 138 -2.24 -23.23 8.18
N SER A 139 -3.24 -24.11 8.28
CA SER A 139 -4.06 -24.55 7.15
C SER A 139 -5.21 -23.59 6.85
N SER A 140 -5.57 -22.67 7.76
CA SER A 140 -6.62 -21.68 7.51
C SER A 140 -6.16 -20.58 6.56
N MET A 141 -7.11 -19.80 6.04
CA MET A 141 -6.79 -18.52 5.40
C MET A 141 -6.23 -17.54 6.45
N PHE A 142 -5.14 -16.86 6.13
CA PHE A 142 -4.58 -15.79 6.97
C PHE A 142 -5.11 -14.44 6.46
N ASP A 143 -6.17 -13.94 7.10
CA ASP A 143 -6.72 -12.61 6.84
C ASP A 143 -5.99 -11.55 7.71
N VAL A 144 -5.26 -10.63 7.07
CA VAL A 144 -4.31 -9.74 7.74
C VAL A 144 -4.53 -8.28 7.34
N HIS A 145 -4.90 -7.44 8.31
CA HIS A 145 -5.13 -6.01 8.11
C HIS A 145 -4.17 -5.14 8.93
N VAL A 146 -2.88 -5.13 8.56
CA VAL A 146 -1.83 -4.37 9.28
C VAL A 146 -1.63 -2.99 8.66
N LYS A 147 -1.90 -1.94 9.44
CA LYS A 147 -1.66 -0.52 9.14
C LYS A 147 -1.93 0.31 10.40
N ARG A 148 -1.52 1.59 10.41
CA ARG A 148 -1.90 2.53 11.47
C ARG A 148 -3.41 2.49 11.72
N ILE A 149 -3.82 2.56 12.98
CA ILE A 149 -5.24 2.63 13.35
C ILE A 149 -5.75 4.03 13.01
N HIS A 150 -6.80 4.10 12.19
CA HIS A 150 -7.44 5.36 11.82
C HIS A 150 -8.83 5.09 11.25
N GLU A 151 -9.82 5.91 11.59
CA GLU A 151 -11.21 5.75 11.14
C GLU A 151 -11.36 5.58 9.62
N TYR A 152 -10.67 6.39 8.80
CA TYR A 152 -10.74 6.25 7.33
C TYR A 152 -10.19 4.91 6.81
N LYS A 153 -9.38 4.19 7.60
CA LYS A 153 -8.84 2.87 7.25
C LYS A 153 -9.80 1.73 7.62
N ARG A 154 -10.89 2.05 8.31
CA ARG A 154 -12.05 1.18 8.54
C ARG A 154 -11.73 -0.17 9.19
N GLN A 155 -10.86 -0.21 10.21
CA GLN A 155 -10.67 -1.42 11.02
C GLN A 155 -11.98 -1.88 11.67
N VAL A 156 -12.86 -0.94 12.04
CA VAL A 156 -14.20 -1.25 12.56
C VAL A 156 -15.03 -2.03 11.55
N LEU A 157 -14.94 -1.71 10.26
CA LEU A 157 -15.64 -2.48 9.22
C LEU A 157 -15.14 -3.93 9.16
N ASN A 158 -13.85 -4.15 9.37
CA ASN A 158 -13.29 -5.51 9.48
C ASN A 158 -13.84 -6.21 10.74
N CYS A 159 -13.92 -5.53 11.88
CA CYS A 159 -14.54 -6.08 13.09
C CYS A 159 -16.00 -6.51 12.86
N LEU A 160 -16.80 -5.72 12.13
CA LEU A 160 -18.19 -6.08 11.78
C LEU A 160 -18.25 -7.36 10.93
N HIS A 161 -17.31 -7.53 9.99
CA HIS A 161 -17.20 -8.76 9.21
C HIS A 161 -16.84 -9.97 10.09
N ILE A 162 -15.89 -9.82 11.02
CA ILE A 162 -15.52 -10.88 11.97
C ILE A 162 -16.74 -11.30 12.83
N ILE A 163 -17.48 -10.32 13.37
CA ILE A 163 -18.70 -10.58 14.15
C ILE A 163 -19.75 -11.29 13.29
N THR A 164 -19.90 -10.88 12.03
CA THR A 164 -20.84 -11.51 11.10
C THR A 164 -20.49 -12.98 10.86
N MET A 165 -19.21 -13.28 10.61
CA MET A 165 -18.75 -14.66 10.41
C MET A 165 -18.94 -15.51 11.67
N TYR A 166 -18.61 -14.96 12.84
CA TYR A 166 -18.84 -15.63 14.12
C TYR A 166 -20.32 -15.95 14.34
N ASN A 167 -21.21 -14.97 14.12
CA ASN A 167 -22.64 -15.16 14.33
C ASN A 167 -23.25 -16.19 13.37
N ARG A 168 -22.80 -16.22 12.10
CA ARG A 168 -23.24 -17.22 11.11
C ARG A 168 -22.87 -18.63 11.53
N ILE A 169 -21.63 -18.85 11.95
CA ILE A 169 -21.16 -20.15 12.45
C ILE A 169 -21.92 -20.58 13.71
N ARG A 170 -22.28 -19.64 14.58
CA ARG A 170 -22.99 -19.93 15.83
C ARG A 170 -24.50 -20.12 15.65
N SER A 171 -25.07 -19.68 14.53
CA SER A 171 -26.50 -19.84 14.23
C SER A 171 -26.82 -21.11 13.44
N GLU A 172 -25.78 -21.79 12.93
CA GLU A 172 -25.85 -23.18 12.47
C GLU A 172 -25.88 -24.13 13.68
#